data_AF-A0AA43FR50-F1
#
_entry.id   AF-A0AA43FR50-F1
#
_cell.length_a   1.000
_cell.length_b   1.000
_cell.length_c   1.000
_cell.angle_alpha   90.00
_cell.angle_beta   90.00
_cell.angle_gamma   90.00
#
_symmetry.space_group_name_H-M   'P 1'
#
loop_
_entity.id
_entity.type
_entity.pdbx_description
1 polymer ?
#
loop_
_entity_poly.entity_id
_entity_poly.type
_entity_poly.pdbx_seq_one_letter_code
_entity_poly.pdbx_strand_id
1 'polypeptide(L)'
;MIDLTPLDVRNKRGDFKKGLRGYETQEVDSFLEIVSERLEALVRENMVLKERLHSTQEQLNSQSGREKAVQEALVTAQELRTDIRGQAQKEAELIRNEAQADARRVIKHAQAQVLKLQEVLAELERRRSRFLKLLRQLLERELDGVEVEEGRKPLEEFAVELELGAGKAGSGAAASTRKGASKGAAGAPETAPDAETEVTTEVVEAPTGEALSLEFPEDKAGGITA
;
A
#
# COMPACT_ATOMS: atom_id res chain seq x y z
N MET A 1 -20.78 76.19 10.09
CA MET A 1 -20.83 76.55 11.52
C MET A 1 -19.67 77.51 11.74
N ILE A 2 -19.83 78.56 12.54
CA ILE A 2 -18.69 79.42 12.86
C ILE A 2 -17.85 78.62 13.86
N ASP A 3 -16.71 78.12 13.41
CA ASP A 3 -15.77 77.37 14.25
C ASP A 3 -15.00 78.39 15.09
N LEU A 4 -15.61 78.76 16.21
CA LEU A 4 -15.01 79.65 17.18
C LEU A 4 -13.87 78.89 17.88
N THR A 5 -12.63 79.35 17.73
CA THR A 5 -11.51 78.77 18.48
C THR A 5 -11.41 79.42 19.87
N PRO A 6 -10.79 78.75 20.86
CA PRO A 6 -10.55 79.36 22.19
C PRO A 6 -9.76 80.67 22.10
N LEU A 7 -8.88 80.77 21.09
CA LEU A 7 -8.12 81.97 20.77
C LEU A 7 -9.02 83.09 20.22
N ASP A 8 -10.01 82.78 19.39
CA ASP A 8 -10.96 83.78 18.89
C ASP A 8 -11.81 84.38 20.01
N VAL A 9 -12.21 83.57 21.01
CA VAL A 9 -12.93 84.06 22.20
C VAL A 9 -12.05 84.98 23.04
N ARG A 10 -10.77 84.62 23.22
CA ARG A 10 -9.79 85.46 23.92
C ARG A 10 -9.52 86.78 23.20
N ASN A 11 -9.40 86.75 21.88
CA ASN A 11 -9.15 87.93 21.05
C ASN A 11 -10.34 88.90 21.04
N LYS A 12 -11.56 88.42 21.32
CA LYS A 12 -12.75 89.27 21.45
C LYS A 12 -12.81 90.06 22.76
N ARG A 13 -12.01 89.71 23.76
CA ARG A 13 -11.89 90.47 25.02
C ARG A 13 -11.45 91.90 24.73
N GLY A 14 -12.23 92.89 25.15
CA GLY A 14 -11.94 94.32 24.89
C GLY A 14 -12.33 94.88 23.51
N ASP A 15 -12.71 94.03 22.54
CA ASP A 15 -13.14 94.44 21.19
C ASP A 15 -14.63 94.81 21.09
N PHE A 16 -15.36 94.75 22.21
CA PHE A 16 -16.77 95.08 22.27
C PHE A 16 -17.00 96.60 22.30
N LYS A 17 -17.85 97.10 21.41
CA LYS A 17 -18.24 98.52 21.39
C LYS A 17 -19.00 98.89 22.67
N LYS A 18 -18.56 99.96 23.35
CA LYS A 18 -19.22 100.50 24.55
C LYS A 18 -20.45 101.32 24.14
N GLY A 19 -21.63 100.94 24.60
CA GLY A 19 -22.88 101.68 24.42
C GLY A 19 -23.33 102.36 25.71
N LEU A 20 -24.19 103.39 25.62
CA LEU A 20 -24.68 104.18 26.78
C LEU A 20 -25.41 103.36 27.87
N ARG A 21 -25.78 102.11 27.57
CA ARG A 21 -26.54 101.20 28.45
C ARG A 21 -26.21 99.74 28.11
N GLY A 22 -24.99 99.31 28.42
CA GLY A 22 -24.45 97.98 28.11
C GLY A 22 -24.08 97.17 29.35
N TYR A 23 -23.69 95.91 29.14
CA TYR A 23 -23.16 95.04 30.19
C TYR A 23 -21.83 95.58 30.74
N GLU A 24 -21.52 95.23 31.99
CA GLU A 24 -20.28 95.63 32.63
C GLU A 24 -19.09 94.91 31.98
N THR A 25 -18.15 95.69 31.44
CA THR A 25 -17.01 95.16 30.68
C THR A 25 -16.13 94.20 31.49
N GLN A 26 -15.96 94.43 32.80
CA GLN A 26 -15.13 93.57 33.65
C GLN A 26 -15.77 92.18 33.86
N GLU A 27 -17.09 92.12 34.01
CA GLU A 27 -17.84 90.89 34.22
C GLU A 27 -17.97 90.09 32.91
N VAL A 28 -18.10 90.77 31.77
CA VAL A 28 -18.07 90.15 30.45
C VAL A 28 -16.68 89.59 30.15
N ASP A 29 -15.61 90.32 30.46
CA ASP A 29 -14.23 89.87 30.23
C ASP A 29 -13.88 88.63 31.10
N SER A 30 -14.34 88.57 32.35
CA SER A 30 -14.14 87.39 33.21
C SER A 30 -14.95 86.18 32.73
N PHE A 31 -16.18 86.40 32.27
CA PHE A 31 -16.99 85.33 31.66
C PHE A 31 -16.35 84.79 30.37
N LEU A 32 -15.80 85.65 29.51
CA LEU A 32 -15.08 85.24 28.30
C LEU A 32 -13.83 84.41 28.60
N GLU A 33 -13.14 84.70 29.71
CA GLU A 33 -12.00 83.92 30.18
C GLU A 33 -12.44 82.49 30.55
N ILE A 34 -13.50 82.34 31.37
CA ILE A 34 -14.08 81.05 31.73
C ILE A 34 -14.59 80.28 30.50
N VAL A 35 -15.26 80.98 29.57
CA VAL A 35 -15.73 80.38 28.32
C VAL A 35 -14.54 79.90 27.49
N SER A 36 -13.48 80.69 27.37
CA SER A 36 -12.29 80.31 26.61
C SER A 36 -11.60 79.06 27.17
N GLU A 37 -11.45 78.98 28.50
CA GLU A 37 -10.88 77.81 29.18
C GLU A 37 -11.75 76.56 28.97
N ARG A 38 -13.08 76.68 29.10
CA ARG A 38 -13.98 75.54 28.89
C ARG A 38 -14.02 75.12 27.43
N LEU A 39 -13.95 76.07 26.49
CA LEU A 39 -13.88 75.78 25.06
C LEU A 39 -12.58 75.03 24.73
N GLU A 40 -11.46 75.43 25.32
CA GLU A 40 -10.17 74.76 25.14
C GLU A 40 -10.20 73.32 25.69
N ALA A 41 -10.78 73.13 26.87
CA ALA A 41 -11.00 71.79 27.44
C ALA A 41 -11.87 70.91 26.53
N LEU A 42 -12.97 71.47 26.00
CA LEU A 42 -13.85 70.77 25.05
C LEU A 42 -13.13 70.40 23.76
N VAL A 43 -12.29 71.29 23.21
CA VAL A 43 -11.50 71.01 22.00
C VAL A 43 -10.50 69.88 22.27
N ARG A 44 -9.79 69.91 23.41
CA ARG A 44 -8.88 68.83 23.81
C ARG A 44 -9.60 67.50 24.00
N GLU A 45 -10.72 67.49 24.72
CA GLU A 45 -11.55 66.29 24.90
C GLU A 45 -12.04 65.75 23.54
N ASN A 46 -12.47 66.63 22.63
CA ASN A 46 -12.93 66.25 21.30
C ASN A 46 -11.81 65.64 20.46
N MET A 47 -10.59 66.19 20.53
CA MET A 47 -9.42 65.61 19.85
C MET A 47 -9.11 64.21 20.38
N VAL A 48 -9.05 64.03 21.71
CA VAL A 48 -8.80 62.72 22.33
C VAL A 48 -9.90 61.71 21.97
N LEU A 49 -11.17 62.13 21.99
CA LEU A 49 -12.29 61.27 21.62
C LEU A 49 -12.23 60.88 20.14
N LYS A 50 -11.88 61.80 19.24
CA LYS A 50 -11.70 61.50 17.80
C LYS A 50 -10.56 60.52 17.57
N GLU A 51 -9.44 60.68 18.27
CA GLU A 51 -8.30 59.76 18.17
C GLU A 51 -8.67 58.36 18.67
N ARG A 52 -9.37 58.25 19.80
CA ARG A 52 -9.88 56.97 20.31
C ARG A 52 -10.88 56.33 19.36
N LEU A 53 -11.78 57.12 18.77
CA LEU A 53 -12.74 56.63 17.78
C LEU A 53 -12.00 56.08 16.57
N HIS A 54 -11.02 56.81 16.04
CA HIS A 54 -10.21 56.35 14.91
C HIS A 54 -9.48 55.04 15.23
N SER A 55 -8.79 54.98 16.37
CA SER A 55 -8.06 53.77 16.80
C SER A 55 -9.01 52.57 16.98
N THR A 56 -10.18 52.79 17.58
CA THR A 56 -11.18 51.73 17.76
C THR A 56 -11.75 51.27 16.41
N GLN A 57 -11.98 52.20 15.49
CA GLN A 57 -12.47 51.88 14.15
C GLN A 57 -11.44 51.07 13.35
N GLU A 58 -10.15 51.40 13.45
CA GLU A 58 -9.07 50.61 12.84
C GLU A 58 -9.02 49.19 13.41
N GLN A 59 -9.13 49.04 14.73
CA GLN A 59 -9.18 47.73 15.38
C GLN A 59 -10.39 46.92 14.92
N LEU A 60 -11.56 47.55 14.80
CA LEU A 60 -12.79 46.90 14.35
C LEU A 60 -12.66 46.45 12.89
N ASN A 61 -12.10 47.30 12.02
CA ASN A 61 -11.82 46.94 10.63
C ASN A 61 -10.83 45.78 10.52
N SER A 62 -9.78 45.78 11.33
CA SER A 62 -8.80 44.68 11.44
C SER A 62 -9.47 43.37 11.88
N GLN A 63 -10.30 43.42 12.93
CA GLN A 63 -11.02 42.25 13.41
C GLN A 63 -12.02 41.72 12.37
N SER A 64 -12.79 42.61 11.74
CA SER A 64 -13.72 42.23 10.67
C SER A 64 -12.98 41.58 9.48
N GLY A 65 -11.78 42.08 9.14
CA GLY A 65 -10.93 41.45 8.12
C GLY A 65 -10.48 40.04 8.51
N ARG A 66 -10.10 39.83 9.78
CA ARG A 66 -9.74 38.50 10.30
C ARG A 66 -10.93 37.55 10.33
N GLU A 67 -12.10 38.02 10.75
CA GLU A 67 -13.33 37.21 10.76
C GLU A 67 -13.69 36.73 9.35
N LYS A 68 -13.58 37.62 8.34
CA LYS A 68 -13.78 37.23 6.94
C LYS A 68 -12.79 36.17 6.49
N ALA A 69 -11.50 36.34 6.80
CA ALA A 69 -10.48 35.35 6.45
C ALA A 69 -10.74 33.99 7.12
N VAL A 70 -11.21 33.98 8.38
CA VAL A 70 -11.60 32.75 9.08
C VAL A 70 -12.83 32.11 8.42
N GLN A 71 -13.82 32.92 8.03
CA GLN A 71 -15.01 32.42 7.34
C GLN A 71 -14.67 31.81 5.97
N GLU A 72 -13.81 32.46 5.20
CA GLU A 72 -13.29 31.93 3.93
C GLU A 72 -12.48 30.64 4.15
N ALA A 73 -11.62 30.60 5.17
CA ALA A 73 -10.87 29.40 5.54
C ALA A 73 -11.81 28.24 5.95
N LEU A 74 -12.93 28.53 6.61
CA LEU A 74 -13.91 27.51 6.99
C LEU A 74 -14.66 26.96 5.77
N VAL A 75 -15.06 27.82 4.84
CA VAL A 75 -15.73 27.42 3.59
C VAL A 75 -14.78 26.56 2.75
N THR A 76 -13.55 27.01 2.53
CA THR A 76 -12.54 26.23 1.80
C THR A 76 -12.23 24.90 2.47
N ALA A 77 -12.16 24.85 3.81
CA ALA A 77 -11.99 23.59 4.54
C ALA A 77 -13.19 22.64 4.36
N GLN A 78 -14.42 23.17 4.28
CA GLN A 78 -15.61 22.37 4.00
C GLN A 78 -15.61 21.81 2.57
N GLU A 79 -15.25 22.63 1.58
CA GLU A 79 -15.10 22.22 0.18
C GLU A 79 -14.03 21.14 0.04
N LEU A 80 -12.86 21.35 0.63
CA LEU A 80 -11.78 20.37 0.65
C LEU A 80 -12.20 19.06 1.32
N ARG A 81 -12.96 19.13 2.42
CA ARG A 81 -13.51 17.94 3.08
C ARG A 81 -14.46 17.19 2.14
N THR A 82 -15.32 17.87 1.40
CA THR A 82 -16.23 17.23 0.44
C THR A 82 -15.48 16.62 -0.73
N ASP A 83 -14.42 17.27 -1.21
CA ASP A 83 -13.58 16.79 -2.30
C ASP A 83 -12.80 15.54 -1.89
N ILE A 84 -12.14 15.56 -0.73
CA ILE A 84 -11.44 14.39 -0.17
C ILE A 84 -12.41 13.24 0.01
N ARG A 85 -13.62 13.51 0.53
CA ARG A 85 -14.64 12.46 0.68
C ARG A 85 -15.06 11.88 -0.67
N GLY A 86 -15.26 12.72 -1.69
CA GLY A 86 -15.62 12.29 -3.03
C GLY A 86 -14.50 11.49 -3.71
N GLN A 87 -13.24 11.90 -3.54
CA GLN A 87 -12.07 11.19 -4.05
C GLN A 87 -11.91 9.83 -3.37
N ALA A 88 -11.96 9.78 -2.04
CA ALA A 88 -11.85 8.54 -1.27
C ALA A 88 -12.98 7.55 -1.62
N GLN A 89 -14.20 8.03 -1.89
CA GLN A 89 -15.30 7.18 -2.35
C GLN A 89 -15.02 6.58 -3.73
N LYS A 90 -14.57 7.40 -4.70
CA LYS A 90 -14.20 6.92 -6.03
C LYS A 90 -13.05 5.92 -5.99
N GLU A 91 -12.03 6.19 -5.18
CA GLU A 91 -10.89 5.31 -5.00
C GLU A 91 -11.30 3.99 -4.35
N ALA A 92 -12.15 4.03 -3.31
CA ALA A 92 -12.72 2.83 -2.71
C ALA A 92 -13.54 1.99 -3.71
N GLU A 93 -14.32 2.64 -4.57
CA GLU A 93 -15.06 1.97 -5.65
C GLU A 93 -14.11 1.33 -6.68
N LEU A 94 -13.05 2.02 -7.08
CA LEU A 94 -12.03 1.48 -7.98
C LEU A 94 -11.33 0.26 -7.37
N ILE A 95 -10.85 0.36 -6.14
CA ILE A 95 -10.23 -0.75 -5.41
C ILE A 95 -11.20 -1.94 -5.32
N ARG A 96 -12.48 -1.68 -5.00
CA ARG A 96 -13.49 -2.73 -4.92
C ARG A 96 -13.70 -3.41 -6.27
N ASN A 97 -13.76 -2.65 -7.35
CA ASN A 97 -13.95 -3.18 -8.69
C ASN A 97 -12.74 -3.99 -9.16
N GLU A 98 -11.52 -3.51 -8.87
CA GLU A 98 -10.27 -4.22 -9.17
C GLU A 98 -10.17 -5.52 -8.38
N ALA A 99 -10.40 -5.48 -7.05
CA ALA A 99 -10.44 -6.67 -6.22
C ALA A 99 -11.48 -7.70 -6.69
N GLN A 100 -12.66 -7.23 -7.13
CA GLN A 100 -13.67 -8.11 -7.73
C GLN A 100 -13.23 -8.70 -9.07
N ALA A 101 -12.55 -7.92 -9.92
CA ALA A 101 -12.03 -8.40 -11.19
C ALA A 101 -10.94 -9.47 -10.97
N ASP A 102 -10.04 -9.24 -10.01
CA ASP A 102 -8.99 -10.19 -9.65
C ASP A 102 -9.54 -11.45 -9.00
N ALA A 103 -10.51 -11.33 -8.08
CA ALA A 103 -11.20 -12.49 -7.54
C ALA A 103 -11.86 -13.32 -8.66
N ARG A 104 -12.50 -12.67 -9.64
CA ARG A 104 -13.07 -13.37 -10.82
C ARG A 104 -11.99 -14.03 -11.67
N ARG A 105 -10.83 -13.40 -11.86
CA ARG A 105 -9.69 -13.99 -12.59
C ARG A 105 -9.17 -15.24 -11.88
N VAL A 106 -8.96 -15.16 -10.56
CA VAL A 106 -8.51 -16.29 -9.73
C VAL A 106 -9.50 -17.45 -9.80
N ILE A 107 -10.81 -17.17 -9.66
CA ILE A 107 -11.85 -18.21 -9.76
C ILE A 107 -11.83 -18.87 -11.15
N LYS A 108 -11.77 -18.08 -12.23
CA LYS A 108 -11.70 -18.63 -13.60
C LYS A 108 -10.45 -19.49 -13.80
N HIS A 109 -9.31 -19.04 -13.28
CA HIS A 109 -8.06 -19.80 -13.36
C HIS A 109 -8.16 -21.11 -12.59
N ALA A 110 -8.68 -21.09 -11.36
CA ALA A 110 -8.91 -22.28 -10.57
C ALA A 110 -9.88 -23.27 -11.25
N GLN A 111 -10.98 -22.77 -11.83
CA GLN A 111 -11.92 -23.59 -12.60
C GLN A 111 -11.23 -24.25 -13.82
N ALA A 112 -10.42 -23.49 -14.55
CA ALA A 112 -9.67 -24.03 -15.68
C ALA A 112 -8.65 -25.11 -15.23
N GLN A 113 -8.01 -24.93 -14.08
CA GLN A 113 -7.13 -25.95 -13.50
C GLN A 113 -7.90 -27.21 -13.10
N VAL A 114 -9.08 -27.07 -12.49
CA VAL A 114 -9.93 -28.22 -12.13
C VAL A 114 -10.31 -29.01 -13.37
N LEU A 115 -10.72 -28.35 -14.45
CA LEU A 115 -11.04 -29.02 -15.71
C LEU A 115 -9.83 -29.78 -16.29
N LYS A 116 -8.65 -29.15 -16.32
CA LYS A 116 -7.41 -29.82 -16.76
C LYS A 116 -7.08 -31.04 -15.89
N LEU A 117 -7.21 -30.93 -14.56
CA LEU A 117 -6.97 -32.05 -13.66
C LEU A 117 -7.97 -33.18 -13.87
N GLN A 118 -9.23 -32.87 -14.16
CA GLN A 118 -10.24 -33.89 -14.50
C GLN A 118 -9.90 -34.60 -15.82
N GLU A 119 -9.44 -33.88 -16.84
CA GLU A 119 -8.97 -34.48 -18.10
C GLU A 119 -7.79 -35.42 -17.86
N VAL A 120 -6.77 -34.97 -17.12
CA VAL A 120 -5.60 -35.79 -16.77
C VAL A 120 -6.02 -37.02 -15.96
N LEU A 121 -6.92 -36.87 -15.00
CA LEU A 121 -7.45 -38.00 -14.22
C LEU A 121 -8.12 -39.04 -15.13
N ALA A 122 -8.99 -38.60 -16.03
CA ALA A 122 -9.68 -39.48 -16.97
C ALA A 122 -8.70 -40.20 -17.92
N GLU A 123 -7.65 -39.51 -18.38
CA GLU A 123 -6.59 -40.13 -19.16
C GLU A 123 -5.81 -41.19 -18.37
N LEU A 124 -5.51 -40.90 -17.10
CA LEU A 124 -4.81 -41.83 -16.21
C LEU A 124 -5.64 -43.07 -15.93
N GLU A 125 -6.95 -42.93 -15.70
CA GLU A 125 -7.89 -44.05 -15.55
C GLU A 125 -8.00 -44.89 -16.82
N ARG A 126 -8.04 -44.25 -18.00
CA ARG A 126 -7.99 -44.94 -19.29
C ARG A 126 -6.66 -45.69 -19.47
N ARG A 127 -5.53 -45.12 -19.04
CA ARG A 127 -4.22 -45.79 -19.08
C ARG A 127 -4.17 -46.98 -18.14
N ARG A 128 -4.66 -46.82 -16.91
CA ARG A 128 -4.77 -47.88 -15.91
C ARG A 128 -5.62 -49.04 -16.42
N SER A 129 -6.81 -48.76 -16.94
CA SER A 129 -7.70 -49.80 -17.47
C SER A 129 -7.11 -50.55 -18.66
N ARG A 130 -6.40 -49.86 -19.58
CA ARG A 130 -5.64 -50.52 -20.65
C ARG A 130 -4.52 -51.43 -20.10
N PHE A 131 -3.74 -50.95 -19.13
CA PHE A 131 -2.68 -51.74 -18.51
C PHE A 131 -3.23 -53.00 -17.83
N LEU A 132 -4.32 -52.89 -17.06
CA LEU A 132 -4.94 -54.04 -16.41
C LEU A 132 -5.48 -55.06 -17.43
N LYS A 133 -6.04 -54.61 -18.57
CA LYS A 133 -6.46 -55.51 -19.65
C LYS A 133 -5.28 -56.25 -20.27
N LEU A 134 -4.19 -55.55 -20.57
CA LEU A 134 -2.97 -56.15 -21.13
C LEU A 134 -2.34 -57.14 -20.15
N LEU A 135 -2.27 -56.80 -18.87
CA LEU A 135 -1.74 -57.69 -17.84
C LEU A 135 -2.59 -58.95 -17.71
N ARG A 136 -3.92 -58.81 -17.71
CA ARG A 136 -4.84 -59.94 -17.70
C ARG A 136 -4.62 -60.86 -18.90
N GLN A 137 -4.53 -60.31 -20.10
CA GLN A 137 -4.25 -61.08 -21.32
C GLN A 137 -2.90 -61.80 -21.27
N LEU A 138 -1.87 -61.15 -20.71
CA LEU A 138 -0.57 -61.79 -20.52
C LEU A 138 -0.66 -62.97 -19.56
N LEU A 139 -1.33 -62.81 -18.42
CA LEU A 139 -1.49 -63.87 -17.44
C LEU A 139 -2.34 -65.03 -17.97
N GLU A 140 -3.43 -64.75 -18.70
CA GLU A 140 -4.23 -65.76 -19.39
C GLU A 140 -3.37 -66.55 -20.38
N ARG A 141 -2.53 -65.87 -21.19
CA ARG A 141 -1.58 -66.53 -22.10
C ARG A 141 -0.57 -67.42 -21.37
N GLU A 142 0.01 -66.96 -20.27
CA GLU A 142 0.96 -67.77 -19.49
C GLU A 142 0.27 -68.99 -18.85
N LEU A 143 -0.97 -68.83 -18.38
CA LEU A 143 -1.77 -69.94 -17.88
C LEU A 143 -2.05 -70.97 -18.98
N ASP A 144 -2.49 -70.54 -20.16
CA ASP A 144 -2.68 -71.43 -21.31
C ASP A 144 -1.37 -72.18 -21.66
N GLY A 145 -0.22 -71.51 -21.55
CA GLY A 145 1.10 -72.12 -21.74
C GLY A 145 1.42 -73.20 -20.69
N VAL A 146 1.07 -72.96 -19.43
CA VAL A 146 1.23 -73.95 -18.35
C VAL A 146 0.29 -75.14 -18.58
N GLU A 147 -0.96 -74.91 -18.96
CA GLU A 147 -1.91 -76.00 -19.27
C GLU A 147 -1.38 -76.92 -20.39
N VAL A 148 -0.73 -76.35 -21.41
CA VAL A 148 -0.09 -77.13 -22.49
C VAL A 148 1.10 -77.96 -21.98
N GLU A 149 1.95 -77.42 -21.11
CA GLU A 149 3.06 -78.17 -20.52
C GLU A 149 2.57 -79.24 -19.52
N GLU A 150 1.50 -79.00 -18.77
CA GLU A 150 0.87 -80.01 -17.89
C GLU A 150 0.25 -81.17 -18.68
N GLY A 151 -0.29 -80.90 -19.88
CA GLY A 151 -0.80 -81.91 -20.80
C GLY A 151 0.28 -82.70 -21.54
N ARG A 152 1.56 -82.32 -21.39
CA ARG A 152 2.68 -83.01 -22.03
C ARG A 152 2.93 -84.34 -21.32
N LYS A 153 2.89 -85.44 -22.08
CA LYS A 153 3.25 -86.77 -21.57
C LYS A 153 4.67 -86.71 -20.97
N PRO A 154 4.91 -87.30 -19.78
CA PRO A 154 6.25 -87.38 -19.23
C PRO A 154 7.18 -88.01 -20.26
N LEU A 155 8.39 -87.45 -20.39
CA LEU A 155 9.41 -87.96 -21.31
C LEU A 155 9.53 -89.47 -21.10
N GLU A 156 9.16 -90.26 -22.12
CA GLU A 156 9.44 -91.69 -22.12
C GLU A 156 10.93 -91.86 -21.85
N GLU A 157 11.26 -92.64 -20.81
CA GLU A 157 12.63 -92.96 -20.44
C GLU A 157 13.33 -93.59 -21.65
N PHE A 158 14.11 -92.80 -22.38
CA PHE A 158 15.10 -93.35 -23.30
C PHE A 158 16.13 -94.07 -22.43
N ALA A 159 15.95 -95.38 -22.28
CA ALA A 159 16.99 -96.28 -21.83
C ALA A 159 18.17 -96.11 -22.78
N VAL A 160 19.21 -95.42 -22.32
CA VAL A 160 20.49 -95.34 -23.03
C VAL A 160 21.13 -96.72 -22.92
N GLU A 161 20.96 -97.53 -23.97
CA GLU A 161 21.68 -98.79 -24.12
C GLU A 161 23.14 -98.48 -24.48
N LEU A 162 23.99 -98.47 -23.46
CA LEU A 162 25.44 -98.37 -23.60
C LEU A 162 25.99 -99.69 -24.16
N GLU A 163 26.20 -99.77 -25.48
CA GLU A 163 27.09 -100.77 -26.05
C GLU A 163 28.55 -100.29 -26.01
N LEU A 164 29.35 -101.06 -25.28
CA LEU A 164 30.78 -100.89 -25.02
C LEU A 164 31.60 -101.63 -26.10
N GLY A 165 32.36 -100.86 -26.90
CA GLY A 165 33.73 -101.23 -27.32
C GLY A 165 33.93 -101.95 -28.66
N ALA A 166 34.71 -101.34 -29.57
CA ALA A 166 36.08 -101.78 -29.93
C ALA A 166 36.64 -101.09 -31.20
N GLY A 167 37.53 -100.10 -30.97
CA GLY A 167 38.76 -99.73 -31.69
C GLY A 167 38.97 -99.91 -33.21
N LYS A 168 39.27 -98.79 -33.89
CA LYS A 168 40.61 -98.35 -34.38
C LYS A 168 40.46 -96.94 -35.00
N ALA A 169 40.99 -95.86 -34.41
CA ALA A 169 42.38 -95.40 -34.27
C ALA A 169 43.01 -94.84 -35.56
N GLY A 170 43.25 -93.52 -35.56
CA GLY A 170 44.11 -92.76 -36.49
C GLY A 170 43.52 -91.39 -36.87
N SER A 171 43.59 -90.36 -35.99
CA SER A 171 44.62 -89.29 -35.96
C SER A 171 44.30 -88.10 -36.90
N GLY A 172 44.24 -86.83 -36.46
CA GLY A 172 44.62 -86.26 -35.17
C GLY A 172 44.42 -84.73 -35.07
N ALA A 173 45.02 -84.19 -34.00
CA ALA A 173 45.28 -82.78 -33.63
C ALA A 173 44.06 -81.91 -33.26
N ALA A 174 43.72 -81.71 -31.98
CA ALA A 174 44.37 -80.87 -30.95
C ALA A 174 44.38 -79.37 -31.34
N ALA A 175 43.97 -78.39 -30.53
CA ALA A 175 43.75 -78.35 -29.09
C ALA A 175 42.80 -77.19 -28.71
N SER A 176 42.07 -77.38 -27.61
CA SER A 176 41.39 -76.37 -26.80
C SER A 176 42.42 -75.55 -26.00
N THR A 177 42.20 -74.26 -25.74
CA THR A 177 42.01 -73.76 -24.35
C THR A 177 41.73 -72.25 -24.19
N ARG A 178 40.83 -71.97 -23.23
CA ARG A 178 40.77 -70.89 -22.22
C ARG A 178 40.44 -69.46 -22.70
N LYS A 179 39.31 -68.86 -22.26
CA LYS A 179 38.94 -68.33 -20.91
C LYS A 179 39.57 -66.96 -20.60
N GLY A 180 38.76 -65.92 -20.73
CA GLY A 180 38.43 -64.98 -19.64
C GLY A 180 39.31 -63.75 -19.38
N ALA A 181 38.63 -62.59 -19.47
CA ALA A 181 38.75 -61.36 -18.66
C ALA A 181 39.92 -60.38 -18.90
N SER A 182 39.60 -59.13 -19.30
CA SER A 182 39.31 -58.01 -18.39
C SER A 182 39.61 -56.61 -19.00
N LYS A 183 38.71 -55.66 -18.67
CA LYS A 183 38.85 -54.23 -18.34
C LYS A 183 39.57 -53.20 -19.25
N GLY A 184 38.87 -52.06 -19.39
CA GLY A 184 39.37 -50.68 -19.46
C GLY A 184 39.67 -50.16 -20.87
N ALA A 185 39.52 -48.89 -21.24
CA ALA A 185 38.83 -47.70 -20.75
C ALA A 185 39.13 -46.58 -21.80
N ALA A 186 38.23 -45.60 -21.88
CA ALA A 186 38.47 -44.18 -22.21
C ALA A 186 38.57 -43.66 -23.67
N GLY A 187 37.85 -42.55 -23.92
CA GLY A 187 38.15 -41.47 -24.88
C GLY A 187 37.03 -41.19 -25.92
N ALA A 188 35.95 -40.47 -25.62
CA ALA A 188 35.73 -38.99 -25.71
C ALA A 188 35.35 -38.48 -27.13
N PRO A 189 34.75 -37.27 -27.35
CA PRO A 189 33.83 -36.42 -26.56
C PRO A 189 32.51 -36.10 -27.35
N GLU A 190 31.36 -35.84 -26.71
CA GLU A 190 30.81 -34.57 -26.19
C GLU A 190 30.35 -33.54 -27.27
N THR A 191 29.03 -33.32 -27.35
CA THR A 191 28.38 -32.15 -27.94
C THR A 191 27.22 -31.70 -27.03
N ALA A 192 27.19 -30.40 -26.76
CA ALA A 192 26.23 -29.64 -25.93
C ALA A 192 24.80 -29.59 -26.57
N PRO A 193 23.73 -29.03 -25.96
CA PRO A 193 23.72 -27.72 -25.26
C PRO A 193 22.82 -27.54 -24.01
N ASP A 194 23.22 -26.54 -23.22
CA ASP A 194 22.50 -25.43 -22.56
C ASP A 194 21.18 -25.58 -21.80
N ALA A 195 21.18 -24.79 -20.70
CA ALA A 195 20.08 -24.13 -20.00
C ALA A 195 19.46 -24.85 -18.79
N GLU A 196 20.20 -24.89 -17.68
CA GLU A 196 19.60 -24.85 -16.35
C GLU A 196 19.80 -23.46 -15.73
N THR A 197 18.66 -22.82 -15.48
CA THR A 197 18.48 -21.50 -14.89
C THR A 197 18.96 -21.49 -13.45
N GLU A 198 19.88 -20.59 -13.14
CA GLU A 198 20.28 -20.22 -11.79
C GLU A 198 19.05 -19.67 -11.03
N VAL A 199 18.60 -20.38 -10.00
CA VAL A 199 17.70 -19.83 -8.98
C VAL A 199 18.59 -19.09 -7.99
N THR A 200 18.77 -17.79 -8.23
CA THR A 200 19.24 -16.85 -7.22
C THR A 200 18.17 -16.72 -6.14
N THR A 201 18.42 -17.32 -4.98
CA THR A 201 17.70 -16.95 -3.76
C THR A 201 18.23 -15.60 -3.29
N GLU A 202 17.62 -14.52 -3.76
CA GLU A 202 17.68 -13.24 -3.06
C GLU A 202 16.92 -13.38 -1.75
N VAL A 203 17.67 -13.37 -0.65
CA VAL A 203 17.13 -13.13 0.69
C VAL A 203 16.60 -11.70 0.69
N VAL A 204 15.28 -11.55 0.69
CA VAL A 204 14.61 -10.28 0.97
C VAL A 204 14.94 -9.91 2.41
N GLU A 205 15.84 -8.95 2.55
CA GLU A 205 16.14 -8.26 3.78
C GLU A 205 14.83 -7.67 4.33
N ALA A 206 14.41 -8.14 5.49
CA ALA A 206 13.29 -7.55 6.23
C ALA A 206 13.61 -6.07 6.48
N PRO A 207 12.64 -5.14 6.37
CA PRO A 207 12.86 -3.80 6.90
C PRO A 207 13.05 -3.96 8.40
N THR A 208 14.30 -3.80 8.85
CA THR A 208 14.63 -3.52 10.23
C THR A 208 13.82 -2.32 10.63
N GLY A 209 12.79 -2.57 11.44
CA GLY A 209 12.04 -1.51 12.10
C GLY A 209 13.03 -0.72 12.93
N GLU A 210 13.37 0.48 12.46
CA GLU A 210 13.79 1.55 13.33
C GLU A 210 12.68 1.68 14.38
N ALA A 211 13.00 1.22 15.60
CA ALA A 211 12.29 1.62 16.78
C ALA A 211 12.49 3.13 16.91
N LEU A 212 11.60 3.89 16.26
CA LEU A 212 11.31 5.25 16.64
C LEU A 212 10.81 5.18 18.08
N SER A 213 11.71 5.49 19.00
CA SER A 213 11.45 5.83 20.38
C SER A 213 10.39 6.93 20.42
N LEU A 214 9.12 6.53 20.47
CA LEU A 214 8.07 7.38 21.00
C LEU A 214 8.24 7.38 22.52
N GLU A 215 9.08 8.30 22.99
CA GLU A 215 8.97 8.81 24.34
C GLU A 215 7.55 9.38 24.50
N PHE A 216 6.66 8.60 25.13
CA PHE A 216 5.46 9.17 25.72
C PHE A 216 5.93 10.13 26.81
N PRO A 217 5.52 11.41 26.80
CA PRO A 217 5.68 12.22 28.00
C PRO A 217 4.84 11.56 29.09
N GLU A 218 5.51 11.11 30.16
CA GLU A 218 4.86 10.81 31.43
C GLU A 218 4.13 12.09 31.84
N ASP A 219 2.83 12.12 31.56
CA ASP A 219 1.95 13.13 32.05
C ASP A 219 1.90 12.94 33.57
N LYS A 220 2.69 13.77 34.25
CA LYS A 220 2.59 13.98 35.69
C LYS A 220 1.18 14.50 35.93
N ALA A 221 0.26 13.57 36.16
CA ALA A 221 -0.95 13.82 36.93
C ALA A 221 -0.51 14.19 38.36
N GLY A 222 -0.07 15.44 38.49
CA GLY A 222 -0.06 16.17 39.74
C GLY A 222 -1.47 16.16 40.31
N GLY A 223 -1.54 15.90 41.61
CA GLY A 223 -2.78 15.75 42.33
C GLY A 223 -3.68 16.97 42.23
N ILE A 224 -4.98 16.68 42.25
CA ILE A 224 -6.05 17.53 42.75
C ILE A 224 -6.87 16.56 43.62
N THR A 225 -6.49 16.35 44.89
CA THR A 225 -7.07 16.99 46.09
C THR A 225 -8.52 17.47 45.94
N ALA A 226 -9.38 16.86 46.76
CA ALA A 226 -10.78 17.15 47.11
C ALA A 226 -11.86 16.61 46.16
#